data_AF-A0A949BZD6-F1
#
_entry.id   AF-A0A949BZD6-F1
#
_cell.length_a   1.000
_cell.length_b   1.000
_cell.length_c   1.000
_cell.angle_alpha   90.00
_cell.angle_beta   90.00
_cell.angle_gamma   90.00
#
_symmetry.space_group_name_H-M   'P 1'
#
loop_
_entity.id
_entity.type
_entity.pdbx_description
1 polymer ?
#
loop_
_entity_poly.entity_id
_entity_poly.type
_entity_poly.pdbx_seq_one_letter_code
_entity_poly.pdbx_strand_id
1 'polypeptide(L)' 'MPKSLVIVESPAKANTINKILGKDYIVRSSMGHVVDLPSSKMGID' A
#
# COMPACT_ATOMS: atom_id res chain seq x y z
N MET A 1 -21.02 -9.55 2.51
CA MET A 1 -20.78 -8.12 2.26
C MET A 1 -19.46 -7.97 1.51
N PRO A 2 -19.34 -7.01 0.57
CA PRO A 2 -18.06 -6.71 -0.06
C PRO A 2 -17.07 -6.22 1.00
N LYS A 3 -15.83 -6.73 0.94
CA LYS A 3 -14.76 -6.34 1.89
C LYS A 3 -14.03 -5.11 1.36
N SER A 4 -13.81 -4.13 2.23
CA SER A 4 -13.05 -2.93 1.88
C SER A 4 -11.56 -3.27 1.74
N LEU A 5 -10.92 -2.71 0.71
CA LEU A 5 -9.48 -2.84 0.48
C LEU A 5 -8.73 -1.71 1.19
N VAL A 6 -7.72 -2.07 1.98
CA VAL A 6 -6.81 -1.14 2.66
C VAL A 6 -5.40 -1.38 2.14
N ILE A 7 -4.78 -0.34 1.58
CA ILE A 7 -3.41 -0.39 1.04
C ILE A 7 -2.47 0.37 1.99
N VAL A 8 -1.33 -0.24 2.32
CA VAL A 8 -0.27 0.35 3.17
C VAL A 8 1.10 0.26 2.50
N GLU A 9 2.08 1.05 2.92
CA GLU A 9 3.34 1.12 2.18
C GLU A 9 4.27 -0.09 2.41
N SER A 10 4.19 -0.75 3.57
CA SER A 10 5.11 -1.83 3.96
C SER A 10 4.41 -3.14 4.37
N PRO A 11 5.04 -4.32 4.16
CA PRO A 11 4.44 -5.60 4.53
C PRO A 11 4.28 -5.75 6.06
N ALA A 12 5.21 -5.17 6.84
CA ALA A 12 5.13 -5.16 8.30
C ALA A 12 3.87 -4.45 8.80
N LYS A 13 3.53 -3.28 8.22
CA LYS A 13 2.28 -2.59 8.56
C LYS A 13 1.05 -3.39 8.14
N ALA A 14 1.07 -4.05 6.98
CA ALA A 14 -0.06 -4.86 6.53
C ALA A 14 -0.38 -5.97 7.55
N ASN A 15 0.65 -6.65 8.06
CA ASN A 15 0.50 -7.67 9.09
C ASN A 15 -0.09 -7.12 10.40
N THR A 16 0.34 -5.94 10.84
CA THR A 16 -0.18 -5.30 12.06
C THR A 16 -1.63 -4.86 11.89
N ILE A 17 -1.95 -4.17 10.79
CA ILE A 17 -3.31 -3.66 10.53
C ILE A 17 -4.30 -4.82 10.30
N ASN A 18 -3.88 -5.90 9.65
CA ASN A 18 -4.73 -7.08 9.46
C ASN A 18 -5.15 -7.73 10.79
N LYS A 19 -4.29 -7.68 11.84
CA LYS A 19 -4.65 -8.16 13.19
C LYS A 19 -5.68 -7.27 13.87
N ILE A 20 -5.70 -5.97 13.56
CA ILE A 20 -6.60 -4.99 14.17
C ILE A 20 -7.97 -5.00 13.47
N LEU A 21 -7.99 -4.98 12.14
CA LEU A 21 -9.22 -4.85 11.34
C LEU A 21 -9.94 -6.20 11.11
N GLY A 22 -9.20 -7.31 11.20
CA GLY A 22 -9.78 -8.64 11.06
C GLY A 22 -10.31 -8.96 9.65
N LYS A 23 -11.24 -9.92 9.59
CA LYS A 23 -11.65 -10.57 8.33
C LYS A 23 -12.53 -9.72 7.42
N ASP A 24 -13.02 -8.57 7.90
CA ASP A 24 -13.92 -7.68 7.15
C ASP A 24 -13.17 -6.80 6.14
N TYR A 25 -11.85 -6.72 6.27
CA TYR A 25 -10.98 -5.94 5.40
C TYR A 25 -10.01 -6.83 4.64
N ILE A 26 -9.64 -6.39 3.45
CA ILE A 26 -8.51 -6.95 2.70
C ILE A 26 -7.37 -5.95 2.86
N VAL A 27 -6.30 -6.35 3.56
CA VAL A 27 -5.11 -5.52 3.72
C VAL A 27 -4.03 -5.99 2.76
N ARG A 28 -3.45 -5.05 2.00
CA ARG A 28 -2.35 -5.29 1.05
C ARG A 28 -1.30 -4.21 1.21
N SER A 29 -0.06 -4.53 0.84
CA SER A 29 1.01 -3.55 0.84
C SER A 29 1.47 -3.22 -0.57
N SER A 30 1.80 -1.95 -0.82
CA SER A 30 2.33 -1.47 -2.09
C SER A 30 3.82 -1.78 -2.31
N MET A 31 4.51 -2.32 -1.29
CA MET A 31 5.98 -2.54 -1.31
C MET A 31 6.79 -1.26 -1.56
N GLY A 32 6.28 -0.10 -1.17
CA GLY A 32 6.91 1.21 -1.40
C GLY A 32 6.23 2.01 -2.52
N HIS A 33 7.02 2.85 -3.19
CA HIS A 33 6.54 3.70 -4.29
C HIS A 33 6.13 2.84 -5.50
N VAL A 34 4.95 3.12 -6.04
CA VAL A 34 4.42 2.44 -7.24
C VAL A 34 4.74 3.25 -8.51
N VAL A 35 4.83 4.56 -8.37
CA VAL A 35 5.15 5.51 -9.44
C VAL A 35 6.19 6.46 -8.91
N ASP A 36 7.21 6.71 -9.72
CA ASP A 36 8.22 7.71 -9.46
C ASP A 36 8.51 8.48 -10.75
N LEU A 37 9.09 9.67 -10.60
CA LEU A 37 9.59 10.44 -11.71
C LEU A 37 10.85 9.76 -12.30
N PRO A 38 11.24 10.10 -13.54
CA PRO A 38 12.48 9.59 -14.12
C PRO A 38 13.67 9.94 -13.21
N SER A 39 14.41 8.91 -12.76
CA SER A 39 15.46 9.06 -11.74
C SER A 39 16.65 9.93 -12.16
N SER A 40 16.87 10.09 -13.47
CA SER A 40 18.05 10.75 -14.03
C SER A 40 17.73 11.87 -15.02
N LYS A 41 16.45 12.20 -15.24
CA LYS A 41 16.03 13.28 -16.14
C LYS A 41 15.19 14.28 -15.37
N MET A 42 15.53 15.57 -15.48
CA MET A 42 14.73 16.65 -14.94
C MET A 42 13.35 16.62 -15.63
N GLY A 43 12.34 16.10 -14.90
CA GLY A 43 10.99 15.80 -15.40
C GLY A 43 10.04 16.99 -15.37
N ILE A 44 10.60 18.18 -15.48
CA ILE A 44 9.91 19.48 -15.45
C ILE A 44 10.19 20.11 -16.81
N ASP A 45 9.12 20.41 -17.54
CA ASP A 45 9.09 21.29 -18.70
C ASP A 45 8.41 22.60 -18.28
#